data_AF-A0A7X5E464-F1
#
_entry.id   AF-A0A7X5E464-F1
#
_cell.length_a   1.000
_cell.length_b   1.000
_cell.length_c   1.000
_cell.angle_alpha   90.00
_cell.angle_beta   90.00
_cell.angle_gamma   90.00
#
_symmetry.space_group_name_H-M   'P 1'
#
loop_
_entity.id
_entity.type
_entity.pdbx_description
1 polymer ?
#
loop_
_entity_poly.entity_id
_entity_poly.type
_entity_poly.pdbx_seq_one_letter_code
_entity_poly.pdbx_strand_id
1 'polypeptide(L)'
;MHYTGTIWRPPYEATSLLLEATAGCTHHRCKFCTLYNDLPFRFKMSPIKDIESDLQEAQLWGTDPVSMLTARLQGLGRPEHIRRAFLVGANPFVLTYERLMAIAALIGQYIPSIQTIGCFARITDITQKSDEELISLRQAGYDGLTIGIETGDDEALRFMNKGYAAADIITQCRRLDQAGIRYRFFYLAGITFEKKTRKSGATMV
;
A
#
# COMPACT_ATOMS: atom_id res chain seq x y z
N MET A 1 4.30 -18.04 0.22
CA MET A 1 3.82 -16.68 -0.11
C MET A 1 4.16 -16.40 -1.57
N HIS A 2 3.25 -15.79 -2.34
CA HIS A 2 3.44 -15.49 -3.76
C HIS A 2 3.80 -14.01 -3.96
N TYR A 3 5.07 -13.76 -4.30
CA TYR A 3 5.57 -12.40 -4.56
C TYR A 3 6.14 -12.28 -5.97
N THR A 4 5.90 -11.13 -6.59
CA THR A 4 6.35 -10.81 -7.94
C THR A 4 7.38 -9.69 -7.91
N GLY A 5 8.63 -10.04 -8.19
CA GLY A 5 9.74 -9.09 -8.19
C GLY A 5 10.01 -8.52 -6.80
N THR A 6 10.58 -7.31 -6.75
CA THR A 6 10.94 -6.66 -5.48
C THR A 6 9.70 -6.14 -4.76
N ILE A 7 9.56 -6.55 -3.50
CA ILE A 7 8.50 -6.06 -2.61
C ILE A 7 8.99 -4.82 -1.86
N TRP A 8 8.29 -3.71 -2.13
CA TRP A 8 8.50 -2.45 -1.44
C TRP A 8 7.50 -2.31 -0.30
N ARG A 9 7.95 -1.81 0.84
CA ARG A 9 7.10 -1.43 1.97
C ARG A 9 7.69 -0.23 2.72
N PRO A 10 6.87 0.61 3.35
CA PRO A 10 7.38 1.62 4.27
C PRO A 10 8.07 0.98 5.50
N PRO A 11 9.07 1.65 6.11
CA PRO A 11 9.75 1.14 7.31
C PRO A 11 8.80 0.83 8.47
N TYR A 12 7.76 1.65 8.66
CA TYR A 12 6.76 1.46 9.73
C TYR A 12 5.83 0.26 9.51
N GLU A 13 5.88 -0.40 8.35
CA GLU A 13 5.15 -1.65 8.08
C GLU A 13 6.03 -2.90 8.34
N ALA A 14 7.08 -2.78 9.16
CA ALA A 14 8.04 -3.87 9.42
C ALA A 14 7.48 -5.09 10.11
N THR A 15 6.42 -4.91 10.89
CA THR A 15 5.77 -5.97 11.65
C THR A 15 4.44 -6.40 11.00
N SER A 16 4.08 -5.82 9.85
CA SER A 16 2.85 -6.13 9.15
C SER A 16 2.99 -7.40 8.32
N LEU A 17 1.92 -8.18 8.21
CA LEU A 17 1.84 -9.22 7.19
C LEU A 17 1.81 -8.58 5.82
N LEU A 18 2.81 -8.86 5.00
CA LEU A 18 2.81 -8.44 3.61
C LEU A 18 1.97 -9.42 2.79
N LEU A 19 1.09 -8.89 1.95
CA LEU A 19 0.22 -9.70 1.10
C LEU A 19 0.17 -9.07 -0.29
N GLU A 20 0.63 -9.78 -1.31
CA GLU A 20 0.63 -9.24 -2.68
C GLU A 20 -0.79 -9.23 -3.25
N ALA A 21 -1.38 -8.04 -3.38
CA ALA A 21 -2.70 -7.89 -3.98
C ALA A 21 -2.64 -7.49 -5.47
N THR A 22 -1.54 -6.84 -5.86
CA THR A 22 -1.24 -6.41 -7.23
C THR A 22 0.24 -6.60 -7.52
N ALA A 23 0.69 -6.40 -8.75
CA ALA A 23 2.10 -6.14 -9.03
C ALA A 23 2.22 -5.15 -10.19
N GLY A 24 3.14 -4.19 -10.07
CA GLY A 24 3.24 -3.05 -10.98
C GLY A 24 2.21 -1.94 -10.68
N CYS A 25 2.18 -0.90 -11.48
CA CYS A 25 1.43 0.33 -11.24
C CYS A 25 0.57 0.68 -12.46
N THR A 26 -0.71 1.01 -12.26
CA THR A 26 -1.62 1.35 -13.37
C THR A 26 -1.21 2.61 -14.13
N HIS A 27 -0.51 3.54 -13.46
CA HIS A 27 -0.06 4.78 -14.09
C HIS A 27 1.26 4.62 -14.85
N HIS A 28 2.25 3.92 -14.27
CA HIS A 28 3.55 3.56 -14.89
C HIS A 28 4.25 4.66 -15.73
N ARG A 29 4.07 5.94 -15.38
CA ARG A 29 4.56 7.09 -16.16
C ARG A 29 5.23 8.19 -15.33
N CYS A 30 5.35 8.01 -14.01
CA CYS A 30 6.08 8.95 -13.16
C CYS A 30 7.55 8.98 -13.58
N LYS A 31 8.12 10.14 -13.91
CA LYS A 31 9.48 10.23 -14.48
C LYS A 31 10.59 9.71 -13.56
N PHE A 32 10.40 9.79 -12.25
CA PHE A 32 11.39 9.36 -11.24
C PHE A 32 11.24 7.89 -10.83
N CYS A 33 10.11 7.25 -11.15
CA CYS A 33 9.79 5.94 -10.58
C CYS A 33 10.45 4.82 -11.37
N THR A 34 11.32 4.06 -10.72
CA THR A 34 12.01 2.90 -11.29
C THR A 34 11.66 1.59 -10.59
N LEU A 35 10.85 1.64 -9.52
CA LEU A 35 10.64 0.53 -8.57
C LEU A 35 10.13 -0.79 -9.19
N TYR A 36 9.44 -0.71 -10.33
CA TYR A 36 8.77 -1.85 -10.97
C TYR A 36 9.05 -1.93 -12.48
N ASN A 37 10.10 -1.26 -12.98
CA ASN A 37 10.42 -1.21 -14.43
C ASN A 37 10.85 -2.57 -15.00
N ASP A 38 11.39 -3.45 -14.16
CA ASP A 38 11.88 -4.78 -14.58
C ASP A 38 10.76 -5.82 -14.69
N LEU A 39 9.51 -5.46 -14.36
CA LEU A 39 8.39 -6.38 -14.52
C LEU A 39 8.04 -6.52 -16.02
N PRO A 40 7.73 -7.74 -16.51
CA PRO A 40 7.37 -7.97 -17.90
C PRO A 40 5.98 -7.44 -18.29
N PHE A 41 5.29 -6.80 -17.34
CA PHE A 41 3.96 -6.20 -17.49
C PHE A 41 3.89 -4.92 -16.66
N ARG A 42 2.98 -4.02 -17.02
CA ARG A 42 2.81 -2.73 -16.31
C ARG A 42 2.06 -2.88 -14.99
N PHE A 43 1.01 -3.70 -14.99
CA PHE A 43 0.14 -3.93 -13.86
C PHE A 43 -0.53 -5.30 -13.99
N LYS A 44 -0.62 -6.03 -12.88
CA LYS A 44 -1.47 -7.22 -12.74
C LYS A 44 -2.15 -7.20 -11.38
N MET A 45 -3.31 -7.84 -11.30
CA MET A 45 -3.94 -8.19 -10.03
C MET A 45 -3.48 -9.60 -9.64
N SER A 46 -3.15 -9.82 -8.37
CA SER A 46 -2.87 -11.17 -7.89
C SER A 46 -4.16 -12.00 -7.92
N PRO A 47 -4.16 -13.24 -8.43
CA PRO A 47 -5.33 -14.11 -8.34
C PRO A 47 -5.84 -14.25 -6.91
N ILE A 48 -7.16 -14.24 -6.71
CA ILE A 48 -7.73 -14.32 -5.34
C ILE A 48 -7.34 -15.62 -4.63
N LYS A 49 -7.21 -16.72 -5.38
CA LYS A 49 -6.72 -18.02 -4.90
C LYS A 49 -5.28 -17.96 -4.35
N ASP A 50 -4.43 -17.11 -4.93
CA ASP A 50 -3.03 -16.98 -4.49
C ASP A 50 -2.99 -16.17 -3.18
N ILE A 51 -3.82 -15.12 -3.07
CA ILE A 51 -4.03 -14.35 -1.83
C ILE A 51 -4.54 -15.26 -0.71
N GLU A 52 -5.52 -16.11 -1.01
CA GLU A 52 -6.08 -17.08 -0.06
C GLU A 52 -5.03 -18.12 0.37
N SER A 53 -4.28 -18.68 -0.58
CA SER A 53 -3.18 -19.61 -0.28
C SER A 53 -2.10 -18.97 0.61
N ASP A 54 -1.77 -17.70 0.38
CA ASP A 54 -0.81 -16.96 1.18
C ASP A 54 -1.32 -16.71 2.61
N LEU A 55 -2.60 -16.43 2.76
CA LEU A 55 -3.22 -16.29 4.08
C LEU A 55 -3.27 -17.61 4.85
N GLN A 56 -3.53 -18.72 4.16
CA GLN A 56 -3.45 -20.07 4.75
C GLN A 56 -2.04 -20.37 5.23
N GLU A 57 -1.03 -20.10 4.40
CA GLU A 57 0.37 -20.24 4.79
C GLU A 57 0.68 -19.39 6.03
N ALA A 58 0.35 -18.09 6.01
CA ALA A 58 0.59 -17.18 7.13
C ALA A 58 -0.13 -17.60 8.42
N GLN A 59 -1.35 -18.14 8.32
CA GLN A 59 -2.08 -18.70 9.45
C GLN A 59 -1.31 -19.88 10.07
N LEU A 60 -0.83 -20.82 9.26
CA LEU A 60 -0.08 -21.99 9.72
C LEU A 60 1.19 -21.57 10.48
N TRP A 61 1.96 -20.62 9.94
CA TRP A 61 3.15 -20.08 10.62
C TRP A 61 2.81 -19.43 11.97
N GLY A 62 1.71 -18.69 12.04
CA GLY A 62 1.27 -18.04 13.28
C GLY A 62 0.75 -19.01 14.35
N THR A 63 0.35 -20.23 13.96
CA THR A 63 -0.22 -21.25 14.85
C THR A 63 0.63 -22.52 14.96
N ASP A 64 1.85 -22.51 14.43
CA ASP A 64 2.71 -23.69 14.39
C ASP A 64 3.05 -24.19 15.81
N PRO A 65 2.64 -25.43 16.18
CA PRO A 65 2.87 -25.98 17.51
C PRO A 65 4.35 -26.07 17.88
N VAL A 66 5.23 -26.31 16.90
CA VAL A 66 6.68 -26.43 17.12
C VAL A 66 7.27 -25.06 17.46
N SER A 67 6.90 -24.01 16.74
CA SER A 67 7.31 -22.64 17.02
C SER A 67 6.80 -22.16 18.38
N MET A 68 5.55 -22.48 18.73
CA MET A 68 4.99 -22.18 20.05
C MET A 68 5.73 -22.91 21.18
N LEU A 69 6.04 -24.19 20.98
CA LEU A 69 6.81 -24.99 21.94
C LEU A 69 8.24 -24.45 22.09
N THR A 70 8.88 -24.11 20.97
CA THR A 70 10.25 -23.57 20.94
C THR A 70 10.34 -22.25 21.70
N ALA A 71 9.43 -21.31 21.44
CA ALA A 71 9.36 -20.04 22.18
C ALA A 71 9.20 -20.29 23.69
N ARG A 72 8.30 -21.21 24.07
CA ARG A 72 8.08 -21.59 25.47
C ARG A 72 9.33 -22.19 26.11
N LEU A 73 10.04 -23.10 25.42
CA LEU A 73 11.27 -23.73 25.92
C LEU A 73 12.43 -22.73 26.06
N GLN A 74 12.46 -21.69 25.23
CA GLN A 74 13.44 -20.60 25.32
C GLN A 74 13.08 -19.53 26.37
N GLY A 75 11.98 -19.71 27.12
CA GLY A 75 11.48 -18.72 28.07
C GLY A 75 10.95 -17.44 27.41
N LEU A 76 10.74 -17.46 26.10
CA LEU A 76 10.11 -16.37 25.36
C LEU A 76 8.58 -16.43 25.56
N GLY A 77 7.94 -15.26 25.61
CA GLY A 77 6.49 -15.17 25.61
C GLY A 77 5.87 -15.77 24.34
N ARG A 78 4.54 -15.93 24.33
CA ARG A 78 3.85 -16.28 23.07
C ARG A 78 4.18 -15.22 22.01
N PRO A 79 4.48 -15.62 20.77
CA PRO A 79 4.64 -14.67 19.67
C PRO A 79 3.41 -13.75 19.61
N GLU A 80 3.64 -12.44 19.47
CA GLU A 80 2.54 -11.51 19.36
C GLU A 80 1.76 -11.80 18.07
N HIS A 81 0.43 -11.84 18.18
CA HIS A 81 -0.41 -12.05 17.01
C HIS A 81 -0.27 -10.89 16.04
N ILE A 82 -0.15 -11.20 14.75
CA ILE A 82 -0.14 -10.19 13.68
C ILE A 82 -1.44 -9.36 13.77
N ARG A 83 -1.29 -8.05 13.95
CA ARG A 83 -2.42 -7.10 14.09
C ARG A 83 -2.70 -6.30 12.82
N ARG A 84 -1.82 -6.37 11.81
CA ARG A 84 -1.90 -5.54 10.61
C ARG A 84 -1.47 -6.32 9.38
N ALA A 85 -2.26 -6.21 8.31
CA ALA A 85 -1.84 -6.54 6.96
C ALA A 85 -1.44 -5.26 6.22
N PHE A 86 -0.46 -5.38 5.33
CA PHE A 86 -0.11 -4.36 4.36
C PHE A 86 -0.14 -4.97 2.97
N LEU A 87 -1.09 -4.53 2.14
CA LEU A 87 -1.17 -4.99 0.75
C LEU A 87 -0.03 -4.35 -0.03
N VAL A 88 0.79 -5.20 -0.66
CA VAL A 88 1.96 -4.80 -1.45
C VAL A 88 1.70 -4.97 -2.95
N GLY A 89 2.63 -4.45 -3.75
CA GLY A 89 2.56 -4.53 -5.21
C GLY A 89 2.32 -3.22 -5.94
N ALA A 90 2.97 -2.15 -5.49
CA ALA A 90 2.91 -0.77 -6.00
C ALA A 90 1.58 -0.03 -5.86
N ASN A 91 0.46 -0.62 -6.31
CA ASN A 91 -0.80 0.10 -6.45
C ASN A 91 -2.06 -0.70 -6.01
N PRO A 92 -2.12 -1.32 -4.82
CA PRO A 92 -3.28 -2.13 -4.44
C PRO A 92 -4.60 -1.38 -4.28
N PHE A 93 -4.59 -0.11 -3.85
CA PHE A 93 -5.85 0.61 -3.62
C PHE A 93 -6.61 0.92 -4.92
N VAL A 94 -6.00 0.70 -6.09
CA VAL A 94 -6.68 0.82 -7.41
C VAL A 94 -7.72 -0.27 -7.64
N LEU A 95 -7.66 -1.37 -6.89
CA LEU A 95 -8.64 -2.45 -6.99
C LEU A 95 -10.05 -1.92 -6.71
N THR A 96 -11.04 -2.56 -7.33
CA THR A 96 -12.46 -2.21 -7.13
C THR A 96 -12.86 -2.40 -5.67
N TYR A 97 -13.92 -1.70 -5.27
CA TYR A 97 -14.48 -1.81 -3.92
C TYR A 97 -14.75 -3.26 -3.54
N GLU A 98 -15.43 -4.02 -4.41
CA GLU A 98 -15.81 -5.43 -4.15
C GLU A 98 -14.58 -6.30 -3.95
N ARG A 99 -13.51 -6.05 -4.71
CA ARG A 99 -12.28 -6.82 -4.61
C ARG A 99 -11.53 -6.53 -3.32
N LEU A 100 -11.48 -5.26 -2.90
CA LEU A 100 -10.90 -4.90 -1.61
C LEU A 100 -11.70 -5.51 -0.46
N MET A 101 -13.03 -5.47 -0.52
CA MET A 101 -13.89 -6.12 0.46
C MET A 101 -13.68 -7.64 0.52
N ALA A 102 -13.51 -8.31 -0.63
CA ALA A 102 -13.20 -9.73 -0.68
C ALA A 102 -11.84 -10.06 -0.02
N ILE A 103 -10.81 -9.23 -0.24
CA ILE A 103 -9.51 -9.38 0.40
C ILE A 103 -9.63 -9.19 1.92
N ALA A 104 -10.34 -8.16 2.37
CA ALA A 104 -10.56 -7.91 3.80
C ALA A 104 -11.31 -9.07 4.47
N ALA A 105 -12.33 -9.63 3.81
CA ALA A 105 -13.05 -10.80 4.30
C ALA A 105 -12.15 -12.03 4.46
N LEU A 106 -11.30 -12.32 3.47
CA LEU A 106 -10.32 -13.41 3.57
C LEU A 106 -9.31 -13.18 4.70
N ILE A 107 -8.78 -11.96 4.83
CA ILE A 107 -7.88 -11.60 5.93
C ILE A 107 -8.55 -11.87 7.28
N GLY A 108 -9.80 -11.42 7.46
CA GLY A 108 -10.55 -11.63 8.70
C GLY A 108 -10.86 -13.11 8.97
N GLN A 109 -11.13 -13.89 7.91
CA GLN A 109 -11.38 -15.33 8.01
C GLN A 109 -10.15 -16.11 8.46
N TYR A 110 -8.99 -15.86 7.85
CA TYR A 110 -7.77 -16.64 8.11
C TYR A 110 -6.97 -16.11 9.30
N ILE A 111 -6.96 -14.79 9.50
CA ILE A 111 -6.12 -14.14 10.51
C ILE A 111 -6.96 -13.09 11.26
N PRO A 112 -7.94 -13.54 12.09
CA PRO A 112 -8.89 -12.66 12.78
C PRO A 112 -8.23 -11.70 13.79
N SER A 113 -6.95 -11.90 14.12
CA SER A 113 -6.18 -10.97 14.95
C SER A 113 -5.83 -9.66 14.23
N ILE A 114 -5.89 -9.62 12.89
CA ILE A 114 -5.63 -8.42 12.10
C ILE A 114 -6.79 -7.44 12.28
N GLN A 115 -6.43 -6.23 12.69
CA GLN A 115 -7.38 -5.14 12.99
C GLN A 115 -7.39 -4.07 11.89
N THR A 116 -6.27 -3.93 11.16
CA THR A 116 -6.14 -2.90 10.12
C THR A 116 -5.43 -3.43 8.88
N ILE A 117 -5.80 -2.86 7.73
CA ILE A 117 -5.26 -3.17 6.41
C ILE A 117 -4.73 -1.87 5.81
N GLY A 118 -3.41 -1.74 5.69
CA GLY A 118 -2.77 -0.67 4.94
C GLY A 118 -2.48 -1.10 3.51
N CYS A 119 -2.24 -0.14 2.62
CA CYS A 119 -1.68 -0.41 1.30
C CYS A 119 -1.13 0.86 0.65
N PHE A 120 -0.43 0.70 -0.47
CA PHE A 120 -0.11 1.83 -1.34
C PHE A 120 -1.34 2.30 -2.13
N ALA A 121 -1.45 3.62 -2.27
CA ALA A 121 -2.50 4.27 -3.05
C ALA A 121 -1.95 5.46 -3.83
N ARG A 122 -2.62 5.79 -4.93
CA ARG A 122 -2.51 7.06 -5.64
C ARG A 122 -3.77 7.89 -5.37
N ILE A 123 -3.66 9.20 -5.58
CA ILE A 123 -4.81 10.11 -5.51
C ILE A 123 -5.94 9.67 -6.45
N THR A 124 -5.59 9.22 -7.66
CA THR A 124 -6.52 8.73 -8.68
C THR A 124 -7.21 7.40 -8.33
N ASP A 125 -6.78 6.69 -7.30
CA ASP A 125 -7.42 5.44 -6.89
C ASP A 125 -8.63 5.71 -5.98
N ILE A 126 -8.60 6.85 -5.28
CA ILE A 126 -9.64 7.32 -4.37
C ILE A 126 -10.84 7.85 -5.18
N THR A 127 -10.59 8.43 -6.36
CA THR A 127 -11.65 8.94 -7.25
C THR A 127 -12.55 7.84 -7.80
N GLN A 128 -12.11 6.59 -7.76
CA GLN A 128 -12.84 5.43 -8.27
C GLN A 128 -13.80 4.82 -7.23
N LYS A 129 -13.87 5.40 -6.04
CA LYS A 129 -14.70 4.91 -4.93
C LYS A 129 -15.69 6.00 -4.53
N SER A 130 -16.93 5.63 -4.21
CA SER A 130 -17.90 6.54 -3.59
C SER A 130 -17.54 6.84 -2.14
N ASP A 131 -18.16 7.85 -1.53
CA ASP A 131 -17.93 8.16 -0.11
C ASP A 131 -18.43 7.02 0.80
N GLU A 132 -19.55 6.40 0.45
CA GLU A 132 -20.12 5.23 1.15
C GLU A 132 -19.20 4.01 1.04
N GLU A 133 -18.57 3.79 -0.11
CA GLU A 133 -17.59 2.73 -0.30
C GLU A 133 -16.34 2.97 0.55
N LEU A 134 -15.85 4.22 0.64
CA LEU A 134 -14.72 4.57 1.51
C LEU A 134 -15.06 4.32 2.99
N ILE A 135 -16.26 4.69 3.44
CA ILE A 135 -16.74 4.41 4.80
C ILE A 135 -16.80 2.89 5.05
N SER A 136 -17.31 2.13 4.09
CA SER A 136 -17.42 0.67 4.19
C SER A 136 -16.04 0.00 4.22
N LEU A 137 -15.09 0.48 3.42
CA LEU A 137 -13.70 0.03 3.47
C LEU A 137 -13.07 0.31 4.83
N ARG A 138 -13.33 1.48 5.43
CA ARG A 138 -12.84 1.81 6.78
C ARG A 138 -13.37 0.82 7.83
N GLN A 139 -14.66 0.48 7.74
CA GLN A 139 -15.31 -0.50 8.61
C GLN A 139 -14.75 -1.91 8.42
N ALA A 140 -14.36 -2.28 7.20
CA ALA A 140 -13.68 -3.53 6.89
C ALA A 140 -12.20 -3.55 7.33
N GLY A 141 -11.69 -2.46 7.91
CA GLY A 141 -10.35 -2.37 8.48
C GLY A 141 -9.33 -1.62 7.61
N TYR A 142 -9.69 -1.13 6.43
CA TYR A 142 -8.75 -0.33 5.63
C TYR A 142 -8.41 0.97 6.33
N ASP A 143 -7.14 1.11 6.71
CA ASP A 143 -6.64 2.25 7.48
C ASP A 143 -5.10 2.32 7.42
N GLY A 144 -4.56 3.53 7.40
CA GLY A 144 -3.12 3.76 7.23
C GLY A 144 -2.65 3.50 5.80
N LEU A 145 -3.28 4.15 4.81
CA LEU A 145 -2.81 4.13 3.42
C LEU A 145 -1.47 4.86 3.28
N THR A 146 -0.65 4.43 2.33
CA THR A 146 0.58 5.15 1.95
C THR A 146 0.42 5.74 0.55
N ILE A 147 0.35 7.06 0.47
CA ILE A 147 0.04 7.80 -0.75
C ILE A 147 1.31 8.47 -1.29
N GLY A 148 1.69 8.11 -2.52
CA GLY A 148 2.76 8.80 -3.24
C GLY A 148 2.24 10.10 -3.86
N ILE A 149 2.33 11.22 -3.10
CA ILE A 149 2.07 12.58 -3.62
C ILE A 149 3.34 13.28 -4.11
N GLU A 150 4.46 13.01 -3.43
CA GLU A 150 5.82 13.50 -3.62
C GLU A 150 6.00 15.02 -3.55
N THR A 151 5.05 15.82 -4.02
CA THR A 151 5.02 17.28 -4.00
C THR A 151 3.59 17.81 -4.04
N GLY A 152 3.37 19.03 -3.54
CA GLY A 152 2.12 19.79 -3.67
C GLY A 152 2.18 20.89 -4.74
N ASP A 153 3.29 20.97 -5.50
CA ASP A 153 3.48 21.97 -6.56
C ASP A 153 2.99 21.46 -7.92
N ASP A 154 2.05 22.16 -8.52
CA ASP A 154 1.41 21.77 -9.78
C ASP A 154 2.38 21.73 -10.97
N GLU A 155 3.40 22.59 -11.01
CA GLU A 155 4.42 22.56 -12.06
C GLU A 155 5.28 21.30 -11.94
N ALA A 156 5.69 20.95 -10.74
CA ALA A 156 6.43 19.73 -10.43
C ALA A 156 5.58 18.46 -10.67
N LEU A 157 4.30 18.43 -10.27
CA LEU A 157 3.38 17.31 -10.53
C LEU A 157 3.23 17.04 -12.04
N ARG A 158 3.05 18.11 -12.84
CA ARG A 158 3.02 18.02 -14.31
C ARG A 158 4.37 17.57 -14.86
N PHE A 159 5.47 18.17 -14.40
CA PHE A 159 6.81 17.82 -14.86
C PHE A 159 7.12 16.35 -14.60
N MET A 160 6.82 15.84 -13.40
CA MET A 160 7.01 14.43 -13.03
C MET A 160 5.97 13.49 -13.63
N ASN A 161 4.98 14.02 -14.36
CA ASN A 161 3.87 13.29 -14.95
C ASN A 161 3.14 12.44 -13.92
N LYS A 162 2.70 13.04 -12.81
CA LYS A 162 1.97 12.33 -11.74
C LYS A 162 0.53 11.98 -12.12
N GLY A 163 -0.06 12.72 -13.05
CA GLY A 163 -1.40 12.46 -13.59
C GLY A 163 -2.55 13.01 -12.75
N TYR A 164 -2.28 13.99 -11.89
CA TYR A 164 -3.26 14.73 -11.09
C TYR A 164 -2.66 16.08 -10.65
N ALA A 165 -3.49 16.99 -10.14
CA ALA A 165 -3.12 18.30 -9.62
C ALA A 165 -3.15 18.37 -8.08
N ALA A 166 -2.59 19.42 -7.51
CA ALA A 166 -2.59 19.68 -6.07
C ALA A 166 -4.02 19.80 -5.50
N ALA A 167 -4.96 20.35 -6.27
CA ALA A 167 -6.37 20.41 -5.89
C ALA A 167 -7.00 19.01 -5.75
N ASP A 168 -6.58 18.04 -6.56
CA ASP A 168 -7.04 16.65 -6.44
C ASP A 168 -6.54 16.02 -5.15
N ILE A 169 -5.29 16.29 -4.75
CA ILE A 169 -4.73 15.84 -3.47
C ILE A 169 -5.63 16.30 -2.33
N ILE A 170 -5.91 17.61 -2.26
CA ILE A 170 -6.74 18.19 -1.19
C ILE A 170 -8.14 17.57 -1.18
N THR A 171 -8.76 17.45 -2.36
CA THR A 171 -10.11 16.92 -2.50
C THR A 171 -10.20 15.47 -2.03
N GLN A 172 -9.33 14.60 -2.54
CA GLN A 172 -9.38 13.18 -2.21
C GLN A 172 -8.93 12.87 -0.78
N CYS A 173 -7.97 13.62 -0.25
CA CYS A 173 -7.56 13.48 1.15
C CYS A 173 -8.67 13.89 2.11
N ARG A 174 -9.43 14.95 1.81
CA ARG A 174 -10.61 15.32 2.60
C ARG A 174 -11.67 14.22 2.63
N ARG A 175 -11.89 13.52 1.52
CA ARG A 175 -12.82 12.38 1.46
C ARG A 175 -12.34 11.21 2.34
N LEU A 176 -11.03 10.93 2.34
CA LEU A 176 -10.45 9.95 3.25
C LEU A 176 -10.60 10.37 4.73
N ASP A 177 -10.37 11.65 5.04
CA ASP A 177 -10.55 12.18 6.40
C ASP A 177 -12.01 12.03 6.87
N GLN A 178 -12.97 12.35 6.00
CA GLN A 178 -14.41 12.19 6.27
C GLN A 178 -14.80 10.72 6.48
N ALA A 179 -14.22 9.80 5.71
CA ALA A 179 -14.42 8.36 5.89
C ALA A 179 -13.66 7.79 7.10
N GLY A 180 -12.79 8.57 7.75
CA GLY A 180 -11.98 8.14 8.88
C GLY A 180 -10.81 7.23 8.51
N ILE A 181 -10.38 7.21 7.24
CA ILE A 181 -9.21 6.46 6.76
C ILE A 181 -7.96 7.33 6.91
N ARG A 182 -7.04 6.91 7.77
CA ARG A 182 -5.76 7.61 7.95
C ARG A 182 -4.83 7.28 6.78
N TYR A 183 -3.99 8.24 6.42
CA TYR A 183 -2.99 8.06 5.39
C TYR A 183 -1.67 8.73 5.75
N ARG A 184 -0.63 8.36 5.02
CA ARG A 184 0.72 8.92 5.09
C ARG A 184 1.18 9.26 3.69
N PHE A 185 1.99 10.30 3.58
CA PHE A 185 2.56 10.70 2.31
C PHE A 185 3.99 10.22 2.17
N PHE A 186 4.33 9.78 0.95
CA PHE A 186 5.70 9.95 0.48
C PHE A 186 5.83 11.35 -0.09
N TYR A 187 6.77 12.09 0.49
CA TYR A 187 7.18 13.42 0.08
C TYR A 187 8.65 13.35 -0.33
N LEU A 188 8.99 13.85 -1.51
CA LEU A 188 10.36 13.87 -2.00
C LEU A 188 10.84 15.32 -2.00
N ALA A 189 11.63 15.67 -1.00
CA ALA A 189 12.28 16.96 -0.93
C ALA A 189 13.21 17.14 -2.15
N GLY A 190 13.16 18.33 -2.77
CA GLY A 190 13.99 18.63 -3.95
C GLY A 190 13.40 18.20 -5.29
N ILE A 191 12.16 17.69 -5.34
CA ILE A 191 11.42 17.62 -6.60
C ILE A 191 10.96 19.04 -6.98
N THR A 192 11.86 19.77 -7.64
CA THR A 192 11.58 21.10 -8.20
C THR A 192 11.81 21.09 -9.69
N PHE A 193 10.96 21.79 -10.41
CA PHE A 193 11.26 22.17 -11.79
C PHE A 193 12.23 23.35 -11.77
N GLU A 194 13.51 23.12 -12.08
CA GLU A 194 14.38 24.24 -12.48
C GLU A 194 13.99 24.66 -13.90
N LYS A 195 13.32 25.81 -14.03
CA LYS A 195 13.40 26.57 -15.28
C LYS A 195 14.88 26.85 -15.50
N LYS A 196 15.45 26.33 -16.59
CA LYS A 196 16.85 26.56 -16.98
C LYS A 196 17.21 28.05 -16.92
N THR A 197 17.71 28.50 -15.78
CA THR A 197 18.60 29.64 -15.63
C THR A 197 19.69 29.22 -14.66
N ARG A 198 20.73 28.59 -15.24
CA ARG A 198 22.09 28.36 -14.70
C ARG A 198 22.25 27.58 -13.37
N LYS A 199 22.75 26.34 -13.54
CA LYS A 199 23.69 25.58 -12.69
C LYS A 199 23.39 25.47 -11.17
N SER A 200 22.77 24.36 -10.76
CA SER A 200 23.14 23.56 -9.56
C SER A 200 22.26 22.30 -9.50
N GLY A 201 22.76 21.08 -9.68
CA GLY A 201 23.46 20.35 -8.63
C GLY A 201 22.50 19.86 -7.54
N ALA A 202 21.70 18.83 -7.82
CA ALA A 202 20.82 18.21 -6.81
C ALA A 202 21.67 17.66 -5.66
N THR A 203 21.57 18.30 -4.49
CA THR A 203 22.14 17.77 -3.25
C THR A 203 21.04 16.99 -2.55
N MET A 204 21.21 15.67 -2.46
CA MET A 204 20.45 14.83 -1.54
C MET A 204 20.82 15.23 -0.12
N VAL A 205 19.82 15.57 0.70
CA VAL A 205 19.91 15.52 2.16
C VAL A 205 19.08 14.32 2.61
#